data_AF-A0A0J8TZI2-F1
#
_entry.id   AF-A0A0J8TZI2-F1
#
_cell.length_a   1.000
_cell.length_b   1.000
_cell.length_c   1.000
_cell.angle_alpha   90.00
_cell.angle_beta   90.00
_cell.angle_gamma   90.00
#
_symmetry.space_group_name_H-M   'P 1'
#
loop_
_entity.id
_entity.type
_entity.pdbx_description
1 polymer ?
#
loop_
_entity_poly.entity_id
_entity_poly.type
_entity_poly.pdbx_seq_one_letter_code
_entity_poly.pdbx_strand_id
1 'polypeptide(L)'
;MVSEWKRGDTWGGVQQSCRSLEGYDRINAIVHYDTPWDDEERQPDYRWSVQDGANGGRILASGWVDGEDGLEAAQRAADEAAARLFPEVAP
;
A
#
# COMPACT_ATOMS: atom_id res chain seq x y z
N MET A 1 -14.22 11.68 2.35
CA MET A 1 -14.21 10.49 1.47
C MET A 1 -12.75 10.16 1.21
N VAL A 2 -12.42 8.92 0.94
CA VAL A 2 -11.03 8.49 0.67
C VAL A 2 -10.99 7.91 -0.74
N SER A 3 -10.02 8.35 -1.56
CA SER A 3 -9.90 7.97 -2.97
C SER A 3 -9.84 6.44 -3.15
N GLU A 4 -10.30 5.89 -4.28
CA GLU A 4 -10.14 4.45 -4.52
C GLU A 4 -8.66 4.03 -4.61
N TRP A 5 -8.37 2.78 -4.22
CA TRP A 5 -7.07 2.16 -4.43
C TRP A 5 -6.82 2.01 -5.94
N LYS A 6 -5.72 2.59 -6.43
CA LYS A 6 -5.30 2.52 -7.83
C LYS A 6 -4.16 1.53 -7.95
N ARG A 7 -4.26 0.59 -8.88
CA ARG A 7 -3.16 -0.29 -9.25
C ARG A 7 -2.13 0.52 -10.03
N GLY A 8 -0.90 0.59 -9.54
CA GLY A 8 0.23 1.22 -10.19
C GLY A 8 0.91 0.28 -11.19
N ASP A 9 1.84 0.84 -11.97
CA ASP A 9 2.63 0.10 -12.95
C ASP A 9 3.42 -1.06 -12.30
N THR A 10 3.52 -2.17 -13.03
CA THR A 10 4.29 -3.36 -12.62
C THR A 10 5.71 -3.22 -13.15
N TRP A 11 6.71 -3.34 -12.28
CA TRP A 11 8.13 -3.34 -12.70
C TRP A 11 8.84 -4.56 -12.13
N GLY A 12 9.40 -5.40 -13.02
CA GLY A 12 10.19 -6.57 -12.62
C GLY A 12 9.42 -7.69 -11.89
N GLY A 13 8.09 -7.67 -11.88
CA GLY A 13 7.25 -8.69 -11.20
C GLY A 13 6.57 -8.18 -9.95
N VAL A 14 7.04 -7.03 -9.48
CA VAL A 14 6.45 -6.34 -8.33
C VAL A 14 5.30 -5.50 -8.82
N GLN A 15 4.14 -5.80 -8.27
CA GLN A 15 2.89 -5.11 -8.48
C GLN A 15 2.69 -4.12 -7.34
N GLN A 16 2.14 -2.94 -7.68
CA GLN A 16 1.91 -1.89 -6.71
C GLN A 16 0.43 -1.50 -6.70
N SER A 17 -0.10 -1.22 -5.53
CA SER A 17 -1.38 -0.52 -5.35
C SER A 17 -1.13 0.72 -4.50
N CYS A 18 -1.64 1.87 -4.91
CA CYS A 18 -1.48 3.12 -4.20
C CYS A 18 -2.83 3.83 -4.02
N ARG A 19 -2.91 4.60 -2.95
CA ARG A 19 -4.07 5.40 -2.59
C ARG A 19 -3.59 6.72 -2.02
N SER A 20 -4.06 7.82 -2.58
CA SER A 20 -3.81 9.16 -2.03
C SER A 20 -4.80 9.45 -0.91
N LEU A 21 -4.32 10.06 0.18
CA LEU A 21 -5.15 10.49 1.29
C LEU A 21 -5.80 11.85 0.94
N GLU A 22 -7.13 11.90 0.88
CA GLU A 22 -7.85 13.14 0.56
C GLU A 22 -7.58 14.22 1.63
N GLY A 23 -7.35 15.47 1.20
CA GLY A 23 -6.95 16.55 2.11
C GLY A 23 -5.45 16.65 2.37
N TYR A 24 -4.66 15.67 1.91
CA TYR A 24 -3.20 15.70 1.99
C TYR A 24 -2.59 15.42 0.61
N ASP A 25 -2.29 16.49 -0.13
CA ASP A 25 -1.85 16.45 -1.54
C ASP A 25 -0.59 15.60 -1.80
N ARG A 26 0.17 15.29 -0.74
CA ARG A 26 1.42 14.53 -0.83
C ARG A 26 1.39 13.17 -0.15
N ILE A 27 0.39 12.84 0.66
CA ILE A 27 0.42 11.61 1.46
C ILE A 27 -0.25 10.45 0.70
N ASN A 28 0.48 9.34 0.57
CA ASN A 28 0.02 8.15 -0.12
C ASN A 28 0.19 6.89 0.74
N ALA A 29 -0.84 6.06 0.80
CA ALA A 29 -0.76 4.67 1.24
C ALA A 29 -0.42 3.79 0.04
N ILE A 30 0.56 2.89 0.18
CA ILE A 30 1.10 2.10 -0.93
C ILE A 30 1.33 0.66 -0.45
N VAL A 31 0.87 -0.30 -1.24
CA VAL A 31 1.14 -1.74 -1.07
C VAL A 31 1.94 -2.25 -2.25
N HIS A 32 3.04 -2.94 -1.97
CA HIS A 32 3.89 -3.65 -2.93
C HIS A 32 3.75 -5.14 -2.68
N TYR A 33 3.59 -5.91 -3.75
CA TYR A 33 3.54 -7.37 -3.69
C TYR A 33 4.16 -7.97 -4.94
N ASP A 34 4.89 -9.06 -4.78
CA ASP A 34 5.46 -9.78 -5.91
C ASP A 34 4.38 -10.70 -6.48
N THR A 35 4.09 -10.60 -7.77
CA THR A 35 3.34 -11.67 -8.44
C THR A 35 4.36 -12.68 -8.93
N PRO A 36 4.42 -13.90 -8.38
CA PRO A 36 5.39 -14.88 -8.80
C PRO A 36 5.20 -15.17 -10.29
N TRP A 37 6.29 -15.09 -11.05
CA TRP A 37 6.25 -15.26 -12.51
C TRP A 37 6.03 -16.72 -12.95
N ASP A 38 6.38 -17.70 -12.10
CA ASP A 38 6.44 -19.12 -12.49
C ASP A 38 6.09 -20.10 -11.34
N ASP A 39 5.92 -19.62 -10.10
CA ASP A 39 5.76 -20.45 -8.90
C ASP A 39 4.38 -20.19 -8.27
N GLU A 40 3.35 -20.93 -8.72
CA GLU A 40 1.96 -20.82 -8.23
C GLU A 40 1.81 -21.19 -6.74
N GLU A 41 2.85 -21.78 -6.13
CA GLU A 41 2.83 -22.20 -4.71
C GLU A 41 3.35 -21.13 -3.74
N ARG A 42 4.03 -20.08 -4.23
CA ARG A 42 4.53 -19.02 -3.35
C ARG A 42 3.48 -17.94 -3.17
N GLN A 43 2.88 -17.90 -1.98
CA GLN A 43 2.01 -16.79 -1.61
C GLN A 43 2.80 -15.47 -1.61
N PRO A 44 2.24 -14.40 -2.19
CA PRO A 44 2.96 -13.14 -2.34
C PRO A 44 3.10 -12.42 -1.00
N ASP A 45 4.32 -12.05 -0.62
CA ASP A 45 4.54 -11.19 0.56
C ASP A 45 3.99 -9.78 0.27
N TYR A 46 3.06 -9.29 1.11
CA TYR A 46 2.48 -7.96 0.95
C TYR A 46 3.18 -6.95 1.85
N ARG A 47 3.89 -5.99 1.26
CA ARG A 47 4.51 -4.89 1.98
C ARG A 47 3.67 -3.64 1.86
N TRP A 48 3.30 -3.02 2.97
CA TRP A 48 2.61 -1.73 2.95
C TRP A 48 3.49 -0.60 3.48
N SER A 49 3.20 0.63 3.04
CA SER A 49 3.86 1.85 3.50
C SER A 49 2.94 3.06 3.38
N VAL A 50 3.15 4.04 4.25
CA VAL A 50 2.58 5.39 4.15
C VAL A 50 3.74 6.33 3.83
N GLN A 51 3.64 7.09 2.75
CA GLN A 51 4.71 7.93 2.21
C GLN A 51 4.28 9.39 2.04
N ASP A 52 5.20 10.31 2.28
CA ASP A 52 5.11 11.70 1.84
C ASP A 52 5.81 11.86 0.48
N GLY A 53 5.01 12.05 -0.57
CA GLY A 53 5.40 12.05 -1.98
C GLY A 53 4.86 10.85 -2.76
N ALA A 54 4.86 10.95 -4.10
CA ALA A 54 4.53 9.83 -4.99
C ALA A 54 5.76 8.92 -5.18
N ASN A 55 5.53 7.60 -5.27
CA ASN A 55 6.48 6.53 -5.65
C ASN A 55 7.97 6.81 -5.33
N GLY A 56 8.38 6.51 -4.09
CA GLY A 56 9.75 6.77 -3.62
C GLY A 56 9.87 8.02 -2.74
N GLY A 57 8.73 8.51 -2.25
CA GLY A 57 8.67 9.55 -1.24
C GLY A 57 9.24 9.09 0.11
N ARG A 58 9.22 9.98 1.10
CA ARG A 58 9.70 9.64 2.44
C ARG A 58 8.72 8.68 3.10
N ILE A 59 9.19 7.48 3.46
CA ILE A 59 8.40 6.52 4.24
C ILE A 59 8.19 7.06 5.66
N LEU A 60 6.93 7.20 6.05
CA LEU A 60 6.48 7.64 7.38
C LEU A 60 6.14 6.46 8.27
N ALA A 61 5.52 5.43 7.69
CA ALA A 61 5.25 4.14 8.34
C ALA A 61 5.32 3.02 7.31
N SER A 62 5.62 1.81 7.76
CA SER A 62 5.61 0.63 6.90
C SER A 62 5.44 -0.64 7.71
N GLY A 63 5.00 -1.69 7.04
CA GLY A 63 4.89 -3.02 7.61
C GLY A 63 4.71 -4.08 6.54
N TRP A 64 4.45 -5.28 7.01
CA TRP A 64 4.29 -6.47 6.19
C TRP A 64 3.02 -7.19 6.63
N VAL A 65 2.37 -7.80 5.65
CA VAL A 65 1.23 -8.71 5.83
C VAL A 65 1.61 -9.99 5.13
N ASP A 66 1.33 -11.10 5.80
CA ASP A 66 1.59 -12.43 5.27
C ASP A 66 0.79 -12.65 3.99
N GLY A 67 1.31 -13.48 3.08
CA GLY A 67 0.63 -13.79 1.83
C GLY A 67 -0.75 -14.41 2.03
N GLU A 68 -0.97 -15.07 3.18
CA GLU A 68 -2.22 -15.77 3.49
C GLU A 68 -3.36 -14.82 3.84
N ASP A 69 -3.02 -13.66 4.40
CA ASP A 69 -3.96 -12.57 4.74
C ASP A 69 -4.36 -11.72 3.51
N GLY A 70 -3.52 -11.69 2.47
CA GLY A 70 -3.85 -11.12 1.17
C GLY A 70 -3.71 -9.59 1.04
N LEU A 71 -3.97 -9.10 -0.18
CA LEU A 71 -3.84 -7.68 -0.57
C LEU A 71 -4.77 -6.76 0.25
N GLU A 72 -6.01 -7.19 0.49
CA GLU A 72 -7.00 -6.37 1.21
C GLU A 72 -6.58 -6.12 2.66
N ALA A 73 -5.97 -7.10 3.32
CA ALA A 73 -5.44 -6.93 4.66
C ALA A 73 -4.27 -5.94 4.70
N ALA A 74 -3.38 -5.99 3.70
CA ALA A 74 -2.29 -5.02 3.56
C ALA A 74 -2.78 -3.59 3.27
N GLN A 75 -3.82 -3.45 2.44
CA GLN A 75 -4.46 -2.16 2.17
C GLN A 75 -5.09 -1.60 3.45
N ARG A 76 -5.85 -2.42 4.19
CA ARG A 76 -6.44 -2.02 5.47
C ARG A 76 -5.39 -1.60 6.49
N ALA A 77 -4.30 -2.36 6.61
CA ALA A 77 -3.19 -2.02 7.51
C ALA A 77 -2.54 -0.67 7.14
N ALA A 78 -2.39 -0.39 5.84
CA ALA A 78 -1.90 0.89 5.35
C ALA A 78 -2.87 2.04 5.68
N ASP A 79 -4.18 1.84 5.46
CA ASP A 79 -5.23 2.82 5.78
C ASP A 79 -5.27 3.10 7.29
N GLU A 80 -5.21 2.07 8.15
CA GLU A 80 -5.17 2.21 9.60
C GLU A 80 -3.91 2.96 10.07
N ALA A 81 -2.75 2.66 9.49
CA ALA A 81 -1.51 3.36 9.80
C ALA A 81 -1.61 4.83 9.38
N ALA A 82 -2.18 5.10 8.20
CA ALA A 82 -2.38 6.45 7.71
C ALA A 82 -3.38 7.23 8.58
N ALA A 83 -4.48 6.61 9.02
CA ALA A 83 -5.44 7.23 9.95
C ALA A 83 -4.83 7.52 11.33
N ARG A 84 -3.88 6.70 11.82
CA ARG A 84 -3.14 6.99 13.07
C ARG A 84 -2.20 8.19 12.91
N LEU A 85 -1.55 8.32 11.75
CA LEU A 85 -0.64 9.42 11.45
C LEU A 85 -1.39 10.72 11.09
N PHE A 86 -2.55 10.59 10.45
CA PHE A 86 -3.36 11.66 9.89
C PHE A 86 -4.84 11.43 10.24
N PRO A 87 -5.23 11.65 11.50
CA PRO A 87 -6.58 11.32 12.01
C PRO A 87 -7.71 12.15 11.37
N GLU A 88 -7.35 13.27 10.74
CA GLU A 88 -8.27 14.19 10.05
C GLU A 88 -8.80 13.61 8.72
N VAL A 89 -8.25 12.47 8.29
CA VAL A 89 -8.46 11.86 6.97
C VAL A 89 -9.18 10.51 7.04
N ALA A 90 -9.46 10.02 8.25
CA ALA A 90 -10.22 8.81 8.42
C ALA A 90 -11.62 8.96 7.78
N PRO A 91 -12.13 7.94 7.06
CA PRO A 91 -13.46 7.97 6.44
C PRO A 91 -14.58 8.27 7.43
#